data_AF-A0A524QT77-F1
#
_entry.id   AF-A0A524QT77-F1
#
_cell.length_a   1.000
_cell.length_b   1.000
_cell.length_c   1.000
_cell.angle_alpha   90.00
_cell.angle_beta   90.00
_cell.angle_gamma   90.00
#
_symmetry.space_group_name_H-M   'P 1'
#
loop_
_entity.id
_entity.type
_entity.pdbx_description
1 polymer ?
#
loop_
_entity_poly.entity_id
_entity_poly.type
_entity_poly.pdbx_seq_one_letter_code
_entity_poly.pdbx_strand_id
1 'polypeptide(L)'
;MSTGDRLLSGGMAFVAIAAIVGYVILAAALGEGFAIPVAIIGTISGAVVLRGPVGKALARRLEGGGAMEPNEDVLLELDELRTRVVELEERQDFAERLLASGREAGSNVGLHGGRPDGS
;
A
#
# COMPACT_ATOMS: atom_id res chain seq x y z
N MET A 1 3.04 15.75 23.83
CA MET A 1 3.74 15.70 22.54
C MET A 1 4.87 16.72 22.60
N SER A 2 6.11 16.25 22.74
CA SER A 2 7.25 17.08 23.18
C SER A 2 7.95 17.75 22.00
N THR A 3 8.15 19.07 22.10
CA THR A 3 8.81 19.94 21.10
C THR A 3 10.30 19.62 20.88
N GLY A 4 10.89 18.72 21.69
CA GLY A 4 12.31 18.37 21.67
C GLY A 4 12.80 17.59 20.43
N ASP A 5 11.94 16.86 19.73
CA ASP A 5 12.36 15.96 18.64
C ASP A 5 12.72 16.68 17.33
N ARG A 6 12.32 17.95 17.17
CA ARG A 6 12.59 18.72 15.94
C ARG A 6 14.04 19.18 15.85
N LEU A 7 14.71 19.35 16.99
CA LEU A 7 16.11 19.80 17.05
C LEU A 7 17.10 18.68 16.69
N LEU A 8 16.84 17.44 17.14
CA LEU A 8 17.67 16.27 16.81
C LEU A 8 17.51 15.85 15.33
N SER A 9 16.31 16.02 14.76
CA SER A 9 16.04 15.75 13.34
C SER A 9 16.78 16.74 12.42
N GLY A 10 16.91 18.00 12.83
CA GLY A 10 17.64 19.02 12.07
C GLY A 10 19.14 18.73 11.98
N GLY A 11 19.75 18.27 13.09
CA GLY A 11 21.17 17.91 13.12
C GLY A 11 21.50 16.74 12.20
N MET A 12 20.68 15.68 12.20
CA MET A 12 20.89 14.53 11.30
C MET A 12 20.68 14.88 9.82
N ALA A 13 19.68 15.71 9.51
CA ALA A 13 19.48 16.19 8.14
C ALA A 13 20.66 17.03 7.66
N PHE A 14 21.22 17.88 8.53
CA PHE A 14 22.39 18.68 8.23
C PHE A 14 23.64 17.80 7.96
N VAL A 15 23.87 16.77 8.78
CA VAL A 15 24.99 15.83 8.58
C VAL A 15 24.83 15.05 7.28
N ALA A 16 23.63 14.58 6.97
CA ALA A 16 23.36 13.85 5.72
C ALA A 16 23.55 14.75 4.49
N ILE A 17 23.05 15.98 4.53
CA ILE A 17 23.23 16.96 3.44
C ILE A 17 24.71 17.31 3.30
N ALA A 18 25.43 17.56 4.40
CA ALA A 18 26.86 17.85 4.38
C ALA A 18 27.68 16.68 3.81
N ALA A 19 27.31 15.43 4.12
CA ALA A 19 27.96 14.25 3.58
C ALA A 19 27.72 14.09 2.06
N ILE A 20 26.48 14.32 1.60
CA ILE A 20 26.13 14.27 0.17
C ILE A 20 26.84 15.39 -0.59
N VAL A 21 26.79 16.62 -0.08
CA VAL A 21 27.45 17.77 -0.69
C VAL A 21 28.97 17.58 -0.71
N GLY A 22 29.56 17.09 0.38
CA GLY A 22 30.98 16.75 0.45
C GLY A 22 31.37 15.67 -0.55
N TYR A 23 30.55 14.64 -0.72
CA TYR A 23 30.75 13.59 -1.71
C TYR A 23 30.68 14.13 -3.15
N VAL A 24 29.70 14.98 -3.46
CA VAL A 24 29.55 15.59 -4.80
C VAL A 24 30.74 16.51 -5.11
N ILE A 25 31.18 17.32 -4.14
CA ILE A 25 32.36 18.19 -4.31
C ILE A 25 33.63 17.36 -4.51
N LEU A 26 33.81 16.28 -3.73
CA LEU A 26 34.95 15.38 -3.84
C LEU A 26 34.98 14.67 -5.20
N ALA A 27 33.83 14.19 -5.67
CA ALA A 27 33.70 13.54 -6.98
C ALA A 27 33.96 14.50 -8.15
N ALA A 28 33.51 15.75 -8.05
CA ALA A 28 33.74 16.76 -9.08
C ALA A 28 35.21 17.23 -9.14
N ALA A 29 35.91 17.25 -8.01
CA ALA A 29 37.30 17.73 -7.93
C ALA A 29 38.34 16.70 -8.40
N LEU A 30 38.04 15.39 -8.33
CA LEU A 30 39.03 14.32 -8.54
C LEU A 30 38.91 13.60 -9.90
N GLY A 31 37.88 13.88 -10.71
CA GLY A 31 37.68 13.28 -12.02
C GLY A 31 37.16 11.83 -12.00
N GLU A 32 36.70 11.34 -13.17
CA GLU A 32 36.02 10.04 -13.30
C GLU A 32 36.82 8.84 -12.75
N GLY A 33 38.15 8.90 -12.84
CA GLY A 33 39.04 7.84 -12.34
C GLY A 33 39.00 7.63 -10.82
N PHE A 34 38.57 8.64 -10.06
CA PHE A 34 38.49 8.58 -8.60
C PHE A 34 37.06 8.37 -8.09
N ALA A 35 36.06 8.56 -8.95
CA ALA A 35 34.66 8.35 -8.61
C ALA A 35 34.38 6.89 -8.23
N ILE A 36 34.98 5.92 -8.95
CA ILE A 36 34.72 4.49 -8.73
C ILE A 36 35.22 4.02 -7.35
N PRO A 37 36.48 4.25 -6.94
CA PRO A 37 36.94 3.85 -5.60
C PRO A 37 36.19 4.53 -4.46
N VAL A 38 35.87 5.83 -4.62
CA VAL A 38 35.14 6.61 -3.60
C VAL A 38 33.70 6.13 -3.46
N ALA A 39 33.04 5.80 -4.57
CA ALA A 39 31.71 5.19 -4.55
C ALA A 39 31.75 3.85 -3.83
N ILE A 40 32.72 2.98 -4.12
CA ILE A 40 32.85 1.67 -3.46
C ILE A 40 33.04 1.82 -1.96
N ILE A 41 33.99 2.66 -1.53
CA ILE A 41 34.26 2.90 -0.11
C ILE A 41 33.04 3.53 0.57
N GLY A 42 32.42 4.53 -0.05
CA GLY A 42 31.21 5.18 0.47
C GLY A 42 30.05 4.19 0.64
N THR A 43 29.87 3.28 -0.30
CA THR A 43 28.80 2.27 -0.25
C THR A 43 29.06 1.26 0.87
N ILE A 44 30.30 0.79 1.01
CA ILE A 44 30.69 -0.15 2.08
C ILE A 44 30.56 0.52 3.46
N SER A 45 31.11 1.72 3.62
CA SER A 45 31.01 2.48 4.87
C SER A 45 29.56 2.80 5.23
N GLY A 46 28.75 3.20 4.25
CA GLY A 46 27.32 3.42 4.42
C GLY A 46 26.60 2.16 4.90
N ALA A 47 26.86 1.01 4.26
CA ALA A 47 26.26 -0.26 4.63
C ALA A 47 26.65 -0.71 6.05
N VAL A 48 27.92 -0.54 6.46
CA VAL A 48 28.38 -0.89 7.81
C VAL A 48 27.72 -0.01 8.88
N VAL A 49 27.61 1.29 8.63
CA VAL A 49 26.94 2.23 9.55
C VAL A 49 25.44 1.94 9.65
N LEU A 50 24.79 1.63 8.51
CA LEU A 50 23.38 1.20 8.48
C LEU A 50 23.15 -0.16 9.16
N ARG A 51 24.15 -1.03 9.20
CA ARG A 51 24.04 -2.32 9.91
C ARG A 51 24.33 -2.21 11.41
N GLY A 52 24.86 -1.06 11.84
CA GLY A 52 25.21 -0.76 13.23
C GLY A 52 24.07 -0.10 14.05
N PRO A 53 24.40 0.53 15.18
CA PRO A 53 23.43 1.15 16.08
C PRO A 53 22.67 2.32 15.43
N VAL A 54 23.29 3.04 14.49
CA VAL A 54 22.66 4.15 13.76
C VAL A 54 21.55 3.65 12.84
N GLY A 55 21.78 2.59 12.06
CA GLY A 55 20.72 2.04 11.23
C GLY A 55 19.66 1.28 12.02
N LYS A 56 19.99 0.70 13.19
CA LYS A 56 18.97 0.19 14.12
C LYS A 56 18.08 1.30 14.68
N ALA A 57 18.64 2.47 14.98
CA ALA A 57 17.87 3.65 15.39
C ALA A 57 17.03 4.22 14.23
N LEU A 58 17.56 4.24 13.01
CA LEU A 58 16.84 4.67 11.81
C LEU A 58 15.70 3.70 11.46
N ALA A 59 15.95 2.39 11.56
CA ALA A 59 14.94 1.34 11.41
C ALA A 59 13.85 1.49 12.45
N ARG A 60 14.18 1.70 13.72
CA ARG A 60 13.18 1.95 14.77
C ARG A 60 12.37 3.23 14.55
N ARG A 61 12.97 4.26 13.93
CA ARG A 61 12.26 5.49 13.53
C ARG A 61 11.35 5.26 12.32
N LEU A 62 11.77 4.44 11.35
CA LEU A 62 10.98 4.06 10.19
C LEU A 62 9.84 3.10 10.58
N GLU A 63 10.09 2.15 11.48
CA GLU A 63 9.09 1.28 12.10
C GLU A 63 8.04 2.12 12.84
N GLY A 64 8.49 3.09 13.65
CA GLY A 64 7.60 4.02 14.34
C GLY A 64 6.78 4.95 13.42
N GLY A 65 7.01 4.95 12.10
CA GLY A 65 6.28 5.76 11.12
C GLY A 65 5.66 4.99 9.96
N GLY A 66 5.86 3.68 9.84
CA GLY A 66 5.45 2.95 8.62
C GLY A 66 5.37 1.43 8.72
N ALA A 67 5.79 0.81 9.81
CA ALA A 67 5.44 -0.59 10.09
C ALA A 67 4.16 -0.59 10.93
N MET A 68 3.02 -0.38 10.27
CA MET A 68 1.75 -0.72 10.88
C MET A 68 1.78 -2.25 11.01
N GLU A 69 2.13 -2.77 12.19
CA GLU A 69 1.88 -4.17 12.49
C GLU A 69 0.42 -4.42 12.09
N PRO A 70 0.13 -5.46 11.31
CA PRO A 70 -1.24 -5.76 10.91
C PRO A 70 -2.05 -5.85 12.20
N ASN A 71 -2.89 -4.85 12.44
CA ASN A 71 -3.70 -4.82 13.65
C ASN A 71 -4.70 -5.97 13.51
N GLU A 72 -4.51 -7.04 14.28
CA GLU A 72 -5.35 -8.24 14.22
C GLU A 72 -6.83 -7.88 14.36
N ASP A 73 -7.17 -6.86 15.16
CA ASP A 73 -8.54 -6.37 15.32
C ASP A 73 -9.10 -5.81 14.00
N VAL A 74 -8.30 -5.05 13.26
CA VAL A 74 -8.69 -4.49 11.95
C VAL A 74 -8.86 -5.59 10.91
N LEU A 75 -8.02 -6.63 10.97
CA LEU A 75 -8.14 -7.79 10.08
C LEU A 75 -9.41 -8.59 10.36
N LEU A 76 -9.76 -8.77 11.63
CA LEU A 76 -11.01 -9.41 12.05
C LEU A 76 -12.24 -8.60 11.62
N GLU A 77 -12.22 -7.28 11.80
CA GLU A 77 -13.30 -6.40 11.34
C GLU A 77 -13.48 -6.47 9.81
N LEU A 78 -12.38 -6.51 9.05
CA LEU A 78 -12.43 -6.66 7.59
C LEU A 78 -13.02 -8.01 7.17
N ASP A 79 -12.70 -9.09 7.88
CA ASP A 79 -13.23 -10.42 7.58
C ASP A 79 -14.74 -10.51 7.90
N GLU A 80 -15.18 -9.87 8.98
CA GLU A 80 -16.60 -9.73 9.30
C GLU A 80 -17.35 -8.89 8.25
N LEU A 81 -16.76 -7.77 7.80
CA LEU A 81 -17.31 -6.96 6.73
C LEU A 81 -17.41 -7.74 5.42
N ARG A 82 -16.36 -8.48 5.06
CA ARG A 82 -16.32 -9.33 3.87
C ARG A 82 -17.44 -10.37 3.90
N THR A 83 -17.65 -11.02 5.03
CA THR A 83 -18.72 -12.01 5.21
C THR A 83 -20.10 -11.39 4.98
N ARG A 84 -20.35 -10.19 5.54
CA ARG A 84 -21.61 -9.46 5.34
C ARG A 84 -21.84 -9.06 3.89
N VAL A 85 -20.79 -8.67 3.16
CA VAL A 85 -20.90 -8.34 1.73
C VAL A 85 -21.30 -9.56 0.92
N VAL A 86 -20.69 -10.73 1.17
CA VAL A 86 -21.05 -11.98 0.48
C VAL A 86 -22.53 -12.34 0.70
N GLU A 87 -23.03 -12.23 1.92
CA GLU A 87 -24.44 -12.50 2.22
C GLU A 87 -25.38 -11.51 1.48
N LEU A 88 -24.98 -10.25 1.36
CA LEU A 88 -25.75 -9.25 0.60
C LEU A 88 -25.76 -9.55 -0.90
N GLU A 89 -24.62 -9.98 -1.46
CA GLU A 89 -24.50 -10.38 -2.86
C GLU A 89 -25.41 -11.58 -3.19
N GLU A 90 -25.47 -12.59 -2.30
CA GLU A 90 -26.36 -13.74 -2.48
C GLU A 90 -27.85 -13.35 -2.47
N ARG A 91 -28.24 -12.45 -1.55
CA ARG A 91 -29.62 -11.95 -1.48
C ARG A 91 -29.99 -11.13 -2.71
N GLN A 92 -29.05 -10.37 -3.26
CA GLN A 92 -29.25 -9.61 -4.49
C GLN A 92 -29.39 -10.54 -5.69
N ASP A 93 -28.48 -11.51 -5.89
CA ASP A 93 -28.57 -12.49 -6.98
C ASP A 93 -29.90 -13.26 -6.91
N PHE A 94 -30.36 -13.61 -5.71
CA PHE A 94 -31.67 -14.22 -5.53
C PHE A 94 -32.83 -13.32 -5.99
N ALA A 95 -32.81 -12.03 -5.64
CA ALA A 95 -33.81 -11.07 -6.08
C ALA A 95 -33.80 -10.90 -7.61
N GLU A 96 -32.63 -10.89 -8.24
CA GLU A 96 -32.49 -10.80 -9.70
C GLU A 96 -33.09 -12.02 -10.39
N ARG A 97 -32.80 -13.23 -9.90
CA ARG A 97 -33.37 -14.47 -10.44
C ARG A 97 -34.89 -14.52 -10.29
N LEU A 98 -35.44 -14.04 -9.17
CA LEU A 98 -36.89 -13.95 -8.98
C LEU A 98 -37.54 -12.95 -9.93
N LEU A 99 -36.94 -11.78 -10.13
CA LEU A 99 -37.44 -10.77 -11.06
C LEU A 99 -37.38 -11.25 -12.52
N ALA A 100 -36.30 -11.93 -12.91
CA ALA A 100 -36.18 -12.55 -14.22
C ALA A 100 -37.28 -13.61 -14.45
N SER A 101 -37.48 -14.50 -13.48
CA SER A 101 -38.52 -15.55 -13.53
C SER A 101 -39.94 -14.97 -13.66
N GLY A 102 -40.23 -13.88 -12.94
CA GLY A 102 -41.51 -13.18 -13.03
C GLY A 102 -41.76 -12.56 -14.41
N ARG A 103 -40.72 -12.05 -15.07
CA ARG A 103 -40.83 -11.47 -16.42
C ARG A 103 -41.06 -12.54 -17.49
N GLU A 104 -40.38 -13.69 -17.39
CA GLU A 104 -40.58 -14.83 -18.28
C GLU A 104 -42.01 -15.39 -18.17
N ALA A 105 -42.53 -15.58 -16.96
CA ALA A 105 -43.90 -16.03 -16.73
C ALA A 105 -44.94 -15.09 -17.35
N GLY A 106 -44.77 -13.77 -17.17
CA GLY A 106 -45.64 -12.76 -17.79
C GLY A 106 -45.58 -12.74 -19.32
N SER A 107 -44.40 -12.99 -19.90
CA SER A 107 -44.22 -13.06 -21.36
C SER A 107 -44.85 -14.31 -21.98
N ASN A 108 -44.82 -15.45 -21.28
CA ASN A 108 -45.34 -16.73 -21.78
C ASN A 108 -46.89 -16.78 -21.74
N VAL A 109 -47.51 -16.12 -20.76
CA VAL A 109 -48.98 -15.94 -20.69
C VAL A 109 -49.50 -15.06 -21.84
N GLY A 110 -48.70 -14.08 -22.31
CA GLY A 110 -49.07 -13.23 -23.45
C GLY A 110 -49.04 -13.92 -24.81
N LEU A 111 -48.30 -15.03 -24.97
CA LEU A 111 -48.14 -15.75 -26.23
C LEU A 111 -49.15 -16.90 -26.42
N HIS A 112 -49.82 -17.37 -25.35
CA HIS A 112 -50.80 -18.48 -25.42
C HIS A 112 -52.27 -18.01 -25.57
N GLY A 113 -52.55 -16.71 -25.55
CA GLY A 113 -53.91 -16.15 -25.58
C GLY A 113 -54.52 -15.87 -26.97
N GLY A 114 -53.90 -16.32 -28.07
CA GLY A 114 -54.27 -15.87 -29.41
C GLY A 114 -54.29 -16.97 -30.48
N ARG A 115 -55.29 -17.86 -30.44
CA ARG A 115 -55.86 -18.46 -31.67
C ARG A 115 -57.25 -19.04 -31.39
N PRO A 116 -58.34 -18.33 -31.76
CA PRO A 116 -59.59 -18.99 -32.06
C PRO A 116 -59.42 -19.72 -33.39
N ASP A 117 -59.33 -21.04 -33.31
CA ASP A 117 -59.49 -21.99 -34.39
C ASP A 117 -60.94 -21.99 -34.86
N GLY A 118 -61.25 -21.02 -35.72
CA GLY A 118 -62.45 -21.04 -36.54
C GLY A 118 -62.20 -21.74 -37.86
N SER A 119 -62.76 -22.95 -38.02
CA SER A 119 -63.33 -23.50 -39.26
C SER A 119 -63.84 -24.91 -39.02
#